data_AF-A0A2N2CJ19-F1
#
_entry.id   AF-A0A2N2CJ19-F1
#
_cell.length_a   1.000
_cell.length_b   1.000
_cell.length_c   1.000
_cell.angle_alpha   90.00
_cell.angle_beta   90.00
_cell.angle_gamma   90.00
#
_symmetry.space_group_name_H-M   'P 1'
#
loop_
_entity.id
_entity.type
_entity.pdbx_description
1 polymer ?
#
loop_
_entity_poly.entity_id
_entity_poly.type
_entity_poly.pdbx_seq_one_letter_code
_entity_poly.pdbx_strand_id
1 'polypeptide(L)'
;MNNLVIDHTIPKTAEGTYYTIPFQVPDDKIDRITVSYSYNRFSGKLNLKSNMVNIVDLGLMDADRRFLGWSGSARSMVFVGPYSATNGYLMTEIKPGEWYILVGAYKIPDGGLPVHYEITFNPMQPRWLVGDLHMHSTASDGKHDIFTLAKMAQNSGLDFIAVSNHNNYSENLNLPVVPGLTFIPAVEWTHYLGHMNFLGVAAPFDNSFVANNEQEMLALVAKAREKGALVSVNHPKCTLCPYLWLNNDCFDLVEVWNGPMRKVNINGISWWHNMLKEGQKIPL
;
A
#
# COMPACT_ATOMS: atom_id res chain seq x y z
N MET A 1 10.14 15.36 15.56
CA MET A 1 10.30 13.91 15.79
C MET A 1 10.35 13.74 17.29
N ASN A 2 9.36 13.08 17.86
CA ASN A 2 9.40 12.70 19.27
C ASN A 2 10.09 11.35 19.34
N ASN A 3 11.14 11.28 20.14
CA ASN A 3 11.88 10.05 20.41
C ASN A 3 11.65 9.68 21.87
N LEU A 4 11.34 8.41 22.11
CA LEU A 4 11.25 7.83 23.44
C LEU A 4 12.40 6.86 23.61
N VAL A 5 13.07 6.94 24.76
CA VAL A 5 14.18 6.06 25.12
C VAL A 5 13.77 5.23 26.32
N ILE A 6 14.06 3.94 26.28
CA ILE A 6 13.87 3.02 27.40
C ILE A 6 15.17 2.26 27.65
N ASP A 7 15.80 2.53 28.78
CA ASP A 7 16.89 1.72 29.30
C ASP A 7 16.31 0.62 30.20
N HIS A 8 16.56 -0.63 29.83
CA HIS A 8 16.03 -1.79 30.55
C HIS A 8 17.12 -2.82 30.80
N THR A 9 17.20 -3.34 32.01
CA THR A 9 18.10 -4.46 32.32
C THR A 9 17.30 -5.75 32.36
N ILE A 10 17.54 -6.64 31.40
CA ILE A 10 16.96 -7.98 31.40
C ILE A 10 17.63 -8.82 32.48
N PRO A 11 16.91 -9.25 33.53
CA PRO A 11 17.52 -10.05 34.59
C PRO A 11 17.78 -11.47 34.08
N LYS A 12 18.82 -12.13 34.62
CA LYS A 12 19.12 -13.54 34.32
C LYS A 12 17.94 -14.47 34.58
N THR A 13 17.13 -14.17 35.61
CA THR A 13 15.93 -14.95 35.95
C THR A 13 14.83 -14.91 34.89
N ALA A 14 14.87 -13.98 33.95
CA ALA A 14 13.96 -13.94 32.81
C ALA A 14 14.45 -14.80 31.63
N GLU A 15 15.66 -15.36 31.66
CA GLU A 15 16.16 -16.19 30.58
C GLU A 15 15.21 -17.37 30.28
N GLY A 16 14.94 -17.60 29.00
CA GLY A 16 13.98 -18.61 28.53
C GLY A 16 12.52 -18.18 28.60
N THR A 17 12.24 -16.91 28.94
CA THR A 17 10.88 -16.37 29.02
C THR A 17 10.61 -15.24 28.02
N TYR A 18 9.32 -14.95 27.82
CA TYR A 18 8.84 -13.80 27.07
C TYR A 18 8.09 -12.86 28.02
N TYR A 19 8.33 -11.57 27.89
CA TYR A 19 7.59 -10.54 28.62
C TYR A 19 7.50 -9.25 27.80
N THR A 20 6.78 -8.27 28.32
CA THR A 20 6.52 -7.00 27.64
C THR A 20 7.13 -5.82 28.38
N ILE A 21 7.51 -4.80 27.62
CA ILE A 21 7.87 -3.48 28.13
C ILE A 21 6.87 -2.47 27.54
N PRO A 22 6.06 -1.78 28.36
CA PRO A 22 5.09 -0.81 27.85
C PRO A 22 5.78 0.48 27.37
N PHE A 23 5.17 1.13 26.38
CA PHE A 23 5.55 2.46 25.94
C PHE A 23 4.34 3.23 25.40
N GLN A 24 4.31 4.54 25.59
CA GLN A 24 3.18 5.37 25.16
C GLN A 24 3.35 5.84 23.72
N VAL A 25 2.38 5.53 22.87
CA VAL A 25 2.20 6.17 21.55
C VAL A 25 1.41 7.46 21.74
N PRO A 26 1.90 8.61 21.22
CA PRO A 26 1.23 9.89 21.38
C PRO A 26 -0.13 9.95 20.66
N ASP A 27 -0.97 10.91 21.04
CA ASP A 27 -2.29 11.15 20.43
C ASP A 27 -2.21 11.73 19.01
N ASP A 28 -1.03 12.18 18.59
CA ASP A 28 -0.78 12.65 17.23
C ASP A 28 -1.04 11.53 16.20
N LYS A 29 -1.46 11.91 14.99
CA LYS A 29 -1.52 10.96 13.88
C LYS A 29 -0.11 10.54 13.47
N ILE A 30 0.24 9.29 13.69
CA ILE A 30 1.55 8.71 13.36
C ILE A 30 1.43 7.84 12.09
N ASP A 31 2.37 7.97 11.17
CA ASP A 31 2.43 7.13 9.97
C ASP A 31 3.46 5.99 10.07
N ARG A 32 4.40 6.08 11.01
CA ARG A 32 5.34 5.01 11.33
C ARG A 32 5.81 5.07 12.78
N ILE A 33 5.81 3.90 13.44
CA ILE A 33 6.56 3.67 14.67
C ILE A 33 7.78 2.83 14.32
N THR A 34 8.96 3.29 14.70
CA THR A 34 10.21 2.53 14.58
C THR A 34 10.75 2.22 15.96
N VAL A 35 11.05 0.95 16.22
CA VAL A 35 11.69 0.48 17.46
C VAL A 35 13.03 -0.13 17.12
N SER A 36 14.10 0.47 17.63
CA SER A 36 15.45 -0.08 17.62
C SER A 36 15.91 -0.42 19.03
N TYR A 37 16.84 -1.36 19.11
CA TYR A 37 17.44 -1.75 20.39
C TYR A 37 18.91 -2.11 20.20
N SER A 38 19.69 -1.81 21.22
CA SER A 38 21.13 -2.10 21.26
C SER A 38 21.51 -2.70 22.61
N TYR A 39 22.44 -3.65 22.56
CA TYR A 39 22.97 -4.34 23.72
C TYR A 39 24.29 -5.01 23.33
N ASN A 40 25.05 -5.44 24.34
CA ASN A 40 26.30 -6.15 24.10
C ASN A 40 26.03 -7.56 23.54
N ARG A 41 25.91 -7.69 22.21
CA ARG A 41 25.52 -8.95 21.54
C ARG A 41 26.69 -9.91 21.30
N PHE A 42 27.89 -9.38 21.05
CA PHE A 42 29.05 -10.14 20.61
C PHE A 42 30.22 -10.00 21.58
N SER A 43 30.99 -11.07 21.78
CA SER A 43 32.30 -10.99 22.42
C SER A 43 33.41 -11.12 21.38
N GLY A 44 34.46 -10.30 21.53
CA GLY A 44 35.64 -10.29 20.66
C GLY A 44 36.13 -8.88 20.33
N LYS A 45 37.44 -8.74 20.07
CA LYS A 45 38.02 -7.50 19.51
C LYS A 45 37.72 -7.42 18.00
N LEU A 46 37.63 -6.21 17.46
CA LEU A 46 37.60 -5.95 16.01
C LEU A 46 38.69 -6.81 15.32
N ASN A 47 38.32 -7.59 14.28
CA ASN A 47 39.17 -8.51 13.48
C ASN A 47 39.35 -9.97 13.93
N LEU A 48 38.57 -10.48 14.91
CA LEU A 48 38.47 -11.92 15.22
C LEU A 48 37.03 -12.42 15.08
N LYS A 49 36.83 -13.74 14.88
CA LYS A 49 35.50 -14.37 14.81
C LYS A 49 34.68 -13.96 16.04
N SER A 50 33.68 -13.10 15.84
CA SER A 50 32.78 -12.63 16.89
C SER A 50 31.80 -13.73 17.26
N ASN A 51 31.84 -14.19 18.52
CA ASN A 51 30.86 -15.15 19.03
C ASN A 51 29.66 -14.39 19.60
N MET A 52 28.45 -14.82 19.25
CA MET A 52 27.22 -14.25 19.81
C MET A 52 27.06 -14.74 21.26
N VAL A 53 27.26 -13.83 22.22
CA VAL A 53 27.27 -14.16 23.64
C VAL A 53 25.96 -13.86 24.33
N ASN A 54 25.22 -12.88 23.85
CA ASN A 54 23.92 -12.51 24.37
C ASN A 54 22.91 -12.42 23.23
N ILE A 55 21.67 -12.81 23.49
CA ILE A 55 20.62 -12.88 22.49
C ILE A 55 19.32 -12.39 23.13
N VAL A 56 18.81 -11.31 22.56
CA VAL A 56 17.52 -10.73 22.89
C VAL A 56 16.71 -10.68 21.61
N ASP A 57 15.49 -11.20 21.68
CA ASP A 57 14.55 -11.18 20.58
C ASP A 57 13.57 -10.01 20.71
N LEU A 58 13.09 -9.53 19.56
CA LEU A 58 12.20 -8.37 19.45
C LEU A 58 10.89 -8.72 18.73
N GLY A 59 9.78 -8.24 19.29
CA GLY A 59 8.48 -8.13 18.65
C GLY A 59 7.69 -6.92 19.14
N LEU A 60 6.49 -6.72 18.60
CA LEU A 60 5.61 -5.59 18.97
C LEU A 60 4.16 -6.04 19.19
N MET A 61 3.47 -5.34 20.09
CA MET A 61 2.01 -5.39 20.26
C MET A 61 1.43 -3.98 20.27
N ASP A 62 0.22 -3.82 19.72
CA ASP A 62 -0.49 -2.55 19.73
C ASP A 62 -1.24 -2.28 21.04
N ALA A 63 -1.91 -1.12 21.10
CA ALA A 63 -2.71 -0.67 22.23
C ALA A 63 -3.88 -1.62 22.58
N ASP A 64 -4.36 -2.41 21.63
CA ASP A 64 -5.41 -3.43 21.84
C ASP A 64 -4.80 -4.78 22.28
N ARG A 65 -3.49 -4.81 22.60
CA ARG A 65 -2.70 -6.01 22.90
C ARG A 65 -2.70 -7.04 21.76
N ARG A 66 -2.90 -6.61 20.53
CA ARG A 66 -2.78 -7.48 19.37
C ARG A 66 -1.32 -7.65 18.99
N PHE A 67 -0.91 -8.89 18.74
CA PHE A 67 0.42 -9.20 18.23
C PHE A 67 0.61 -8.62 16.82
N LEU A 68 1.68 -7.84 16.63
CA LEU A 68 1.98 -7.21 15.35
C LEU A 68 3.08 -7.91 14.57
N GLY A 69 3.99 -8.63 15.22
CA GLY A 69 5.09 -9.29 14.53
C GLY A 69 6.27 -9.60 15.44
N TRP A 70 7.17 -10.43 14.93
CA TRP A 70 8.34 -10.95 15.65
C TRP A 70 9.51 -11.12 14.68
N SER A 71 10.70 -10.71 15.11
CA SER A 71 11.93 -10.83 14.31
C SER A 71 12.99 -11.74 14.91
N GLY A 72 12.74 -12.32 16.09
CA GLY A 72 13.83 -12.87 16.91
C GLY A 72 14.91 -11.80 17.12
N SER A 73 16.16 -12.23 17.19
CA SER A 73 17.35 -11.37 17.22
C SER A 73 17.91 -11.05 15.83
N ALA A 74 17.22 -11.40 14.74
CA ALA A 74 17.74 -11.22 13.38
C ALA A 74 17.86 -9.74 12.97
N ARG A 75 17.10 -8.86 13.62
CA ARG A 75 17.07 -7.42 13.33
C ARG A 75 17.40 -6.63 14.61
N SER A 76 18.10 -5.51 14.46
CA SER A 76 18.31 -4.51 15.51
C SER A 76 17.25 -3.39 15.50
N MET A 77 16.40 -3.38 14.47
CA MET A 77 15.36 -2.38 14.26
C MET A 77 14.19 -3.00 13.51
N VAL A 78 12.98 -2.64 13.93
CA VAL A 78 11.73 -2.95 13.24
C VAL A 78 10.84 -1.72 13.21
N PHE A 79 9.91 -1.68 12.27
CA PHE A 79 8.93 -0.60 12.16
C PHE A 79 7.58 -1.15 11.71
N VAL A 80 6.52 -0.44 12.08
CA VAL A 80 5.15 -0.69 11.64
C VAL A 80 4.50 0.62 11.19
N GLY A 81 3.56 0.50 10.27
CA GLY A 81 2.76 1.59 9.73
C GLY A 81 1.64 1.06 8.83
N PRO A 82 0.69 1.91 8.43
CA PRO A 82 -0.47 1.49 7.65
C PRO A 82 -0.12 1.09 6.22
N TYR A 83 0.92 1.69 5.63
CA TYR A 83 1.29 1.48 4.22
C TYR A 83 2.51 0.59 4.03
N SER A 84 3.30 0.39 5.08
CA SER A 84 4.53 -0.41 5.05
C SER A 84 4.90 -0.80 6.46
N ALA A 85 5.43 -2.02 6.61
CA ALA A 85 5.97 -2.54 7.85
C ALA A 85 7.24 -3.36 7.55
N THR A 86 8.02 -3.64 8.59
CA THR A 86 9.12 -4.62 8.49
C THR A 86 8.56 -5.98 8.09
N ASN A 87 9.20 -6.69 7.16
CA ASN A 87 8.77 -8.05 6.79
C ASN A 87 8.66 -8.96 8.02
N GLY A 88 7.49 -9.60 8.17
CA GLY A 88 7.11 -10.35 9.37
C GLY A 88 6.27 -9.56 10.38
N TYR A 89 5.98 -8.28 10.11
CA TYR A 89 5.10 -7.43 10.89
C TYR A 89 3.86 -7.02 10.09
N LEU A 90 2.74 -6.86 10.79
CA LEU A 90 1.48 -6.40 10.24
C LEU A 90 1.57 -4.94 9.79
N MET A 91 1.09 -4.66 8.58
CA MET A 91 0.73 -3.31 8.19
C MET A 91 -0.61 -2.97 8.82
N THR A 92 -0.65 -1.92 9.62
CA THR A 92 -1.85 -1.56 10.38
C THR A 92 -1.87 -0.09 10.73
N GLU A 93 -3.07 0.45 10.92
CA GLU A 93 -3.24 1.80 11.45
C GLU A 93 -2.61 1.90 12.84
N ILE A 94 -1.90 3.00 13.07
CA ILE A 94 -1.27 3.28 14.37
C ILE A 94 -2.26 4.03 15.23
N LYS A 95 -2.77 3.35 16.25
CA LYS A 95 -3.64 3.95 17.27
C LYS A 95 -2.80 4.51 18.43
N PRO A 96 -3.11 5.71 18.94
CA PRO A 96 -2.58 6.18 20.21
C PRO A 96 -2.86 5.21 21.36
N GLY A 97 -2.05 5.27 22.42
CA GLY A 97 -2.23 4.44 23.61
C GLY A 97 -0.96 3.71 24.06
N GLU A 98 -1.09 2.86 25.07
CA GLU A 98 0.00 2.07 25.60
C GLU A 98 0.27 0.86 24.71
N TRP A 99 1.40 0.88 23.99
CA TRP A 99 1.90 -0.23 23.18
C TRP A 99 2.95 -1.02 23.94
N TYR A 100 3.35 -2.17 23.41
CA TYR A 100 4.31 -3.05 24.09
C TYR A 100 5.41 -3.53 23.16
N ILE A 101 6.65 -3.44 23.64
CA ILE A 101 7.79 -4.19 23.09
C ILE A 101 7.69 -5.60 23.66
N LEU A 102 7.64 -6.61 22.80
CA LEU A 102 7.79 -8.01 23.18
C LEU A 102 9.27 -8.36 23.23
N VAL A 103 9.71 -8.85 24.39
CA VAL A 103 11.11 -9.21 24.65
C VAL A 103 11.20 -10.71 24.84
N GLY A 104 12.05 -11.36 24.04
CA GLY A 104 12.48 -12.74 24.28
C GLY A 104 13.88 -12.75 24.89
N ALA A 105 13.98 -13.16 26.16
CA ALA A 105 15.24 -13.22 26.87
C ALA A 105 15.93 -14.58 26.58
N TYR A 106 16.57 -14.71 25.42
CA TYR A 106 17.07 -16.00 24.96
C TYR A 106 18.41 -16.40 25.59
N LYS A 107 19.39 -15.48 25.62
CA LYS A 107 20.70 -15.72 26.23
C LYS A 107 21.17 -14.48 26.98
N ILE A 108 21.16 -14.57 28.31
CA ILE A 108 21.38 -13.47 29.25
C ILE A 108 22.56 -13.85 30.17
N PRO A 109 23.52 -12.95 30.42
CA PRO A 109 24.62 -13.22 31.33
C PRO A 109 24.16 -13.16 32.79
N ASP A 110 24.92 -13.75 33.71
CA ASP A 110 24.51 -13.87 35.13
C ASP A 110 24.24 -12.54 35.81
N GLY A 111 24.94 -11.47 35.42
CA GLY A 111 24.73 -10.11 35.91
C GLY A 111 23.52 -9.37 35.32
N GLY A 112 22.75 -10.02 34.44
CA GLY A 112 21.72 -9.36 33.64
C GLY A 112 22.30 -8.60 32.45
N LEU A 113 21.42 -8.20 31.52
CA LEU A 113 21.80 -7.56 30.27
C LEU A 113 21.13 -6.19 30.14
N PRO A 114 21.90 -5.09 30.20
CA PRO A 114 21.42 -3.77 29.81
C PRO A 114 21.08 -3.76 28.31
N VAL A 115 19.87 -3.30 28.00
CA VAL A 115 19.36 -3.12 26.65
C VAL A 115 18.80 -1.72 26.55
N HIS A 116 19.24 -0.99 25.54
CA HIS A 116 18.80 0.36 25.24
C HIS A 116 17.84 0.33 24.06
N TYR A 117 16.58 0.74 24.28
CA TYR A 117 15.57 0.84 23.24
C TYR A 117 15.36 2.30 22.85
N GLU A 118 15.29 2.55 21.54
CA GLU A 118 14.92 3.83 20.96
C GLU A 118 13.65 3.65 20.13
N ILE A 119 12.65 4.47 20.42
CA ILE A 119 11.36 4.45 19.73
C ILE A 119 11.18 5.81 19.07
N THR A 120 11.01 5.81 17.75
CA THR A 120 10.76 7.02 16.96
C THR A 120 9.33 7.03 16.46
N PHE A 121 8.65 8.14 16.67
CA PHE A 121 7.32 8.41 16.12
C PHE A 121 7.43 9.36 14.93
N ASN A 122 7.12 8.85 13.74
CA ASN A 122 7.02 9.67 12.53
C ASN A 122 5.58 10.18 12.40
N PRO A 123 5.35 11.50 12.53
CA PRO A 123 4.02 12.05 12.38
C PRO A 123 3.58 11.96 10.92
N MET A 124 2.29 11.71 10.72
CA MET A 124 1.66 11.75 9.41
C MET A 124 1.72 13.18 8.86
N GLN A 125 2.20 13.33 7.64
CA GLN A 125 2.29 14.62 6.94
C GLN A 125 1.58 14.53 5.60
N PRO A 126 1.03 15.65 5.09
CA PRO A 126 0.56 15.73 3.71
C PRO A 126 1.70 15.37 2.75
N ARG A 127 1.41 14.52 1.77
CA ARG A 127 2.35 14.13 0.72
C ARG A 127 1.63 14.00 -0.60
N TRP A 128 2.36 14.26 -1.68
CA TRP A 128 1.96 13.84 -3.01
C TRP A 128 2.21 12.36 -3.15
N LEU A 129 1.19 11.64 -3.65
CA LEU A 129 1.32 10.25 -4.03
C LEU A 129 1.40 10.17 -5.55
N VAL A 130 2.28 9.32 -6.05
CA VAL A 130 2.45 9.08 -7.47
C VAL A 130 2.01 7.67 -7.77
N GLY A 131 1.19 7.49 -8.81
CA GLY A 131 0.71 6.17 -9.17
C GLY A 131 0.22 6.10 -10.59
N ASP A 132 -0.09 4.88 -11.01
CA ASP A 132 -0.59 4.57 -12.35
C ASP A 132 -1.96 3.89 -12.23
N LEU A 133 -2.97 4.46 -12.88
CA LEU A 133 -4.37 4.04 -12.78
C LEU A 133 -4.80 3.13 -13.95
N HIS A 134 -3.91 2.82 -14.88
CA HIS A 134 -4.27 2.06 -16.08
C HIS A 134 -3.14 1.12 -16.52
N MET A 135 -3.20 -0.13 -16.04
CA MET A 135 -2.27 -1.18 -16.46
C MET A 135 -2.94 -2.55 -16.56
N HIS A 136 -2.40 -3.37 -17.46
CA HIS A 136 -2.86 -4.75 -17.65
C HIS A 136 -1.79 -5.73 -17.21
N SER A 137 -2.23 -6.80 -16.55
CA SER A 137 -1.38 -7.96 -16.25
C SER A 137 -1.61 -9.07 -17.28
N THR A 138 -0.91 -10.19 -17.12
CA THR A 138 -1.16 -11.43 -17.88
C THR A 138 -2.57 -12.02 -17.66
N ALA A 139 -3.38 -11.47 -16.75
CA ALA A 139 -4.79 -11.85 -16.60
C ALA A 139 -5.71 -11.28 -17.71
N SER A 140 -5.17 -10.41 -18.57
CA SER A 140 -5.77 -10.04 -19.86
C SER A 140 -4.72 -10.07 -20.98
N ASP A 141 -4.19 -8.92 -21.39
CA ASP A 141 -3.24 -8.80 -22.51
C ASP A 141 -1.87 -8.20 -22.11
N GLY A 142 -1.67 -7.95 -20.82
CA GLY A 142 -0.42 -7.47 -20.27
C GLY A 142 0.73 -8.48 -20.39
N LYS A 143 1.96 -7.97 -20.44
CA LYS A 143 3.18 -8.79 -20.62
C LYS A 143 3.76 -9.35 -19.32
N HIS A 144 3.28 -8.88 -18.18
CA HIS A 144 3.86 -9.16 -16.86
C HIS A 144 2.78 -9.59 -15.88
N ASP A 145 3.10 -10.56 -15.02
CA ASP A 145 2.24 -10.92 -13.90
C ASP A 145 2.18 -9.80 -12.86
N ILE A 146 1.20 -9.89 -11.96
CA ILE A 146 0.95 -8.87 -10.95
C ILE A 146 2.14 -8.63 -9.99
N PHE A 147 2.95 -9.66 -9.70
CA PHE A 147 4.12 -9.52 -8.81
C PHE A 147 5.26 -8.80 -9.51
N THR A 148 5.46 -9.08 -10.80
CA THR A 148 6.43 -8.41 -11.66
C THR A 148 6.04 -6.95 -11.85
N LEU A 149 4.76 -6.66 -12.10
CA LEU A 149 4.22 -5.29 -12.14
C LEU A 149 4.47 -4.56 -10.80
N ALA A 150 4.20 -5.20 -9.66
CA ALA A 150 4.47 -4.64 -8.34
C ALA A 150 5.93 -4.23 -8.19
N LYS A 151 6.84 -5.11 -8.61
CA LYS A 151 8.28 -4.86 -8.51
C LYS A 151 8.72 -3.71 -9.40
N MET A 152 8.18 -3.62 -10.61
CA MET A 152 8.44 -2.51 -11.54
C MET A 152 7.91 -1.18 -11.00
N ALA A 153 6.70 -1.17 -10.43
CA ALA A 153 6.09 -0.01 -9.81
C ALA A 153 6.94 0.52 -8.64
N GLN A 154 7.35 -0.37 -7.72
CA GLN A 154 8.24 -0.01 -6.61
C GLN A 154 9.58 0.54 -7.11
N ASN A 155 10.20 -0.09 -8.11
CA ASN A 155 11.47 0.36 -8.67
C ASN A 155 11.33 1.73 -9.40
N SER A 156 10.12 2.08 -9.83
CA SER A 156 9.81 3.36 -10.47
C SER A 156 9.37 4.44 -9.46
N GLY A 157 9.29 4.10 -8.18
CA GLY A 157 8.88 5.02 -7.12
C GLY A 157 7.37 5.31 -7.08
N LEU A 158 6.54 4.41 -7.59
CA LEU A 158 5.08 4.53 -7.47
C LEU A 158 4.62 4.12 -6.07
N ASP A 159 3.70 4.90 -5.50
CA ASP A 159 3.03 4.64 -4.22
C ASP A 159 1.79 3.75 -4.39
N PHE A 160 1.16 3.79 -5.57
CA PHE A 160 -0.02 2.98 -5.88
C PHE A 160 -0.11 2.62 -7.35
N ILE A 161 -0.79 1.51 -7.65
CA ILE A 161 -1.11 1.06 -9.00
C ILE A 161 -2.53 0.49 -9.08
N ALA A 162 -3.19 0.63 -10.22
CA ALA A 162 -4.48 0.02 -10.51
C ALA A 162 -4.38 -0.95 -11.69
N VAL A 163 -4.49 -2.26 -11.41
CA VAL A 163 -4.40 -3.31 -12.44
C VAL A 163 -5.79 -3.51 -13.05
N SER A 164 -6.05 -2.84 -14.16
CA SER A 164 -7.34 -2.70 -14.83
C SER A 164 -7.48 -3.67 -16.02
N ASN A 165 -7.45 -4.98 -15.76
CA ASN A 165 -7.60 -5.99 -16.82
C ASN A 165 -8.91 -5.85 -17.60
N HIS A 166 -8.89 -6.17 -18.90
CA HIS A 166 -10.05 -6.07 -19.78
C HIS A 166 -11.22 -6.94 -19.32
N ASN A 167 -12.35 -6.32 -18.99
CA ASN A 167 -13.65 -6.97 -18.69
C ASN A 167 -13.57 -8.11 -17.65
N ASN A 168 -12.52 -8.16 -16.84
CA ASN A 168 -12.24 -9.24 -15.92
C ASN A 168 -11.77 -8.71 -14.57
N TYR A 169 -12.50 -9.05 -13.51
CA TYR A 169 -12.16 -8.66 -12.15
C TYR A 169 -11.54 -9.79 -11.30
N SER A 170 -11.32 -10.99 -11.86
CA SER A 170 -10.92 -12.14 -11.04
C SER A 170 -9.61 -11.92 -10.26
N GLU A 171 -8.65 -11.21 -10.85
CA GLU A 171 -7.38 -10.86 -10.19
C GLU A 171 -7.58 -9.88 -9.02
N ASN A 172 -8.62 -9.03 -9.05
CA ASN A 172 -8.93 -8.09 -7.96
C ASN A 172 -9.28 -8.79 -6.64
N LEU A 173 -9.78 -10.01 -6.70
CA LEU A 173 -10.17 -10.78 -5.50
C LEU A 173 -8.96 -11.30 -4.71
N ASN A 174 -7.76 -11.28 -5.32
CA ASN A 174 -6.54 -11.85 -4.77
C ASN A 174 -5.32 -10.93 -4.97
N LEU A 175 -5.53 -9.60 -4.94
CA LEU A 175 -4.44 -8.63 -5.07
C LEU A 175 -3.38 -8.85 -3.98
N PRO A 176 -2.08 -8.84 -4.34
CA PRO A 176 -1.02 -9.08 -3.38
C PRO A 176 -0.87 -7.89 -2.43
N VAL A 177 -0.48 -8.19 -1.19
CA VAL A 177 -0.10 -7.19 -0.22
C VAL A 177 1.39 -6.93 -0.35
N VAL A 178 1.76 -5.73 -0.84
CA VAL A 178 3.15 -5.36 -1.10
C VAL A 178 3.53 -4.13 -0.24
N PRO A 179 4.48 -4.25 0.71
CA PRO A 179 4.86 -3.13 1.55
C PRO A 179 5.31 -1.91 0.74
N GLY A 180 4.68 -0.75 1.00
CA GLY A 180 4.98 0.50 0.32
C GLY A 180 4.36 0.66 -1.06
N LEU A 181 3.51 -0.28 -1.51
CA LEU A 181 2.78 -0.16 -2.77
C LEU A 181 1.30 -0.54 -2.55
N THR A 182 0.40 0.40 -2.82
CA THR A 182 -1.05 0.16 -2.71
C THR A 182 -1.62 -0.33 -4.04
N PHE A 183 -2.29 -1.48 -4.03
CA PHE A 183 -3.08 -1.92 -5.18
C PHE A 183 -4.49 -1.34 -5.09
N ILE A 184 -4.93 -0.67 -6.16
CA ILE A 184 -6.30 -0.22 -6.35
C ILE A 184 -7.01 -1.28 -7.22
N PRO A 185 -8.08 -1.94 -6.73
CA PRO A 185 -8.87 -2.83 -7.56
C PRO A 185 -9.43 -2.06 -8.77
N ALA A 186 -9.29 -2.63 -9.96
CA ALA A 186 -9.74 -1.96 -11.17
C ALA A 186 -10.17 -2.96 -12.25
N VAL A 187 -11.03 -2.50 -13.15
CA VAL A 187 -11.36 -3.20 -14.39
C VAL A 187 -11.40 -2.17 -15.49
N GLU A 188 -10.73 -2.44 -16.61
CA GLU A 188 -11.04 -1.72 -17.83
C GLU A 188 -12.26 -2.36 -18.46
N TRP A 189 -13.40 -1.68 -18.38
CA TRP A 189 -14.56 -2.04 -19.17
C TRP A 189 -14.31 -1.66 -20.63
N THR A 190 -14.15 -2.68 -21.47
CA THR A 190 -13.81 -2.55 -22.87
C THR A 190 -15.04 -2.79 -23.73
N HIS A 191 -15.40 -1.78 -24.51
CA HIS A 191 -16.53 -1.82 -25.43
C HIS A 191 -16.14 -1.23 -26.81
N TYR A 192 -16.84 -1.65 -27.86
CA TYR A 192 -16.58 -1.21 -29.24
C TYR A 192 -16.77 0.30 -29.48
N LEU A 193 -17.44 0.99 -28.56
CA LEU A 193 -17.69 2.43 -28.58
C LEU A 193 -16.84 3.21 -27.57
N GLY A 194 -15.83 2.58 -26.97
CA GLY A 194 -14.92 3.22 -26.02
C GLY A 194 -14.72 2.40 -24.76
N HIS A 195 -13.66 2.75 -24.03
CA HIS A 195 -13.29 2.06 -22.81
C HIS A 195 -13.46 2.95 -21.59
N MET A 196 -13.74 2.35 -20.44
CA MET A 196 -13.80 3.04 -19.15
C MET A 196 -13.19 2.18 -18.05
N ASN A 197 -12.37 2.76 -17.18
CA ASN A 197 -11.96 2.10 -15.95
C ASN A 197 -13.03 2.24 -14.87
N PHE A 198 -13.34 1.12 -14.20
CA PHE A 198 -14.05 1.08 -12.93
C PHE A 198 -13.02 0.89 -11.81
N LEU A 199 -12.72 1.95 -11.07
CA LEU A 199 -11.66 1.99 -10.06
C LEU A 199 -12.22 1.85 -8.64
N GLY A 200 -11.47 1.18 -7.76
CA GLY A 200 -11.73 1.11 -6.33
C GLY A 200 -12.70 0.02 -5.88
N VAL A 201 -13.27 -0.76 -6.81
CA VAL A 201 -14.22 -1.84 -6.51
C VAL A 201 -13.70 -3.16 -7.04
N ALA A 202 -13.65 -4.16 -6.17
CA ALA A 202 -13.13 -5.47 -6.54
C ALA A 202 -13.95 -6.15 -7.64
N ALA A 203 -15.29 -6.08 -7.58
CA ALA A 203 -16.19 -6.65 -8.59
C ALA A 203 -17.25 -5.61 -9.02
N PRO A 204 -16.97 -4.78 -10.05
CA PRO A 204 -17.84 -3.66 -10.44
C PRO A 204 -19.13 -4.10 -11.15
N PHE A 205 -19.22 -5.36 -11.58
CA PHE A 205 -20.43 -5.97 -12.13
C PHE A 205 -20.60 -7.40 -11.59
N ASP A 206 -21.84 -7.85 -11.40
CA ASP A 206 -22.11 -9.15 -10.76
C ASP A 206 -22.00 -10.32 -11.74
N ASN A 207 -22.81 -10.30 -12.80
CA ASN A 207 -22.99 -11.46 -13.70
C ASN A 207 -22.32 -11.27 -15.07
N SER A 208 -22.34 -10.05 -15.61
CA SER A 208 -21.89 -9.76 -16.97
C SER A 208 -21.44 -8.32 -17.10
N PHE A 209 -20.42 -8.10 -17.93
CA PHE A 209 -19.96 -6.78 -18.37
C PHE A 209 -20.62 -6.33 -19.67
N VAL A 210 -21.44 -7.17 -20.30
CA VAL A 210 -21.96 -6.92 -21.64
C VAL A 210 -23.00 -5.80 -21.61
N ALA A 211 -22.82 -4.82 -22.51
CA ALA A 211 -23.85 -3.87 -22.90
C ALA A 211 -23.78 -3.69 -24.42
N ASN A 212 -24.93 -3.70 -25.10
CA ASN A 212 -25.03 -3.60 -26.56
C ASN A 212 -25.66 -2.28 -27.03
N ASN A 213 -26.11 -1.44 -26.10
CA ASN A 213 -26.71 -0.14 -26.38
C ASN A 213 -26.45 0.83 -25.22
N GLU A 214 -26.78 2.10 -25.42
CA GLU A 214 -26.52 3.17 -24.45
C GLU A 214 -27.27 2.96 -23.13
N GLN A 215 -28.50 2.46 -23.17
CA GLN A 215 -29.28 2.19 -21.96
C GLN A 215 -28.64 1.10 -21.11
N GLU A 216 -28.17 0.02 -21.73
CA GLU A 216 -27.45 -1.06 -21.03
C GLU A 216 -26.11 -0.58 -20.48
N MET A 217 -25.37 0.24 -21.24
CA MET A 217 -24.11 0.83 -20.79
C MET A 217 -24.33 1.72 -19.56
N LEU A 218 -25.31 2.62 -19.61
CA LEU A 218 -25.65 3.49 -18.49
C LEU A 218 -26.09 2.69 -17.26
N ALA A 219 -26.85 1.62 -17.45
CA ALA A 219 -27.25 0.73 -16.36
C ALA A 219 -26.04 0.00 -15.73
N LEU A 220 -25.07 -0.42 -16.54
CA LEU A 220 -23.84 -1.06 -16.06
C LEU A 220 -22.97 -0.07 -15.25
N VAL A 221 -22.76 1.12 -15.79
CA VAL A 221 -22.03 2.21 -15.13
C VAL A 221 -22.71 2.61 -13.81
N ALA A 222 -24.04 2.76 -13.81
CA ALA A 222 -24.79 3.11 -12.61
C ALA A 222 -24.63 2.05 -11.50
N LYS A 223 -24.65 0.77 -11.85
CA LYS A 223 -24.38 -0.33 -10.89
C LYS A 223 -22.96 -0.31 -10.35
N ALA A 224 -21.97 -0.05 -11.21
CA ALA A 224 -20.58 0.09 -10.77
C ALA A 224 -20.44 1.25 -9.78
N ARG A 225 -21.05 2.41 -10.07
CA ARG A 225 -21.10 3.58 -9.17
C ARG A 225 -21.84 3.29 -7.86
N GLU A 226 -22.96 2.57 -7.89
CA GLU A 226 -23.69 2.14 -6.68
C GLU A 226 -22.81 1.28 -5.75
N LYS A 227 -21.93 0.46 -6.33
CA LYS A 227 -20.92 -0.31 -5.60
C LYS A 227 -19.72 0.52 -5.13
N GLY A 228 -19.67 1.81 -5.47
CA GLY A 228 -18.62 2.75 -5.09
C GLY A 228 -17.49 2.91 -6.10
N ALA A 229 -17.67 2.46 -7.35
CA ALA A 229 -16.63 2.61 -8.37
C ALA A 229 -16.50 4.06 -8.83
N LEU A 230 -15.26 4.51 -8.95
CA LEU A 230 -14.93 5.74 -9.66
C LEU A 230 -14.73 5.39 -11.13
N VAL A 231 -15.44 6.08 -12.02
CA VAL A 231 -15.46 5.76 -13.45
C VAL A 231 -14.55 6.73 -14.21
N SER A 232 -13.52 6.22 -14.88
CA SER A 232 -12.66 7.02 -15.76
C SER A 232 -12.93 6.67 -17.21
N VAL A 233 -13.18 7.65 -18.07
CA VAL A 233 -13.13 7.39 -19.51
C VAL A 233 -11.68 7.28 -19.96
N ASN A 234 -11.35 6.17 -20.61
CA ASN A 234 -9.97 5.86 -20.97
C ASN A 234 -9.65 6.38 -22.36
N HIS A 235 -8.47 7.00 -22.49
CA HIS A 235 -7.86 7.47 -23.73
C HIS A 235 -8.88 7.85 -24.83
N PRO A 236 -9.80 8.80 -24.58
CA PRO A 236 -11.06 8.96 -25.32
C PRO A 236 -10.88 9.34 -26.79
N LYS A 237 -9.69 9.80 -27.16
CA LYS A 237 -9.31 10.18 -28.53
C LYS A 237 -8.28 9.25 -29.16
N CYS A 238 -8.08 8.06 -28.60
CA CYS A 238 -7.31 6.99 -29.22
C CYS A 238 -7.90 6.65 -30.61
N THR A 239 -7.04 6.33 -31.57
CA THR A 239 -7.49 6.00 -32.94
C THR A 239 -8.08 4.61 -33.07
N LEU A 240 -7.75 3.70 -32.13
CA LEU A 240 -8.21 2.30 -32.15
C LEU A 240 -9.48 2.11 -31.31
N CYS A 241 -9.52 2.74 -30.14
CA CYS A 241 -10.60 2.62 -29.16
C CYS A 241 -11.07 4.00 -28.67
N PRO A 242 -11.54 4.89 -29.57
CA PRO A 242 -12.08 6.18 -29.16
C PRO A 242 -13.36 6.01 -28.34
N TYR A 243 -13.64 7.01 -27.49
CA TYR A 243 -14.95 7.14 -26.86
C TYR A 243 -15.95 7.75 -27.85
N LEU A 244 -16.97 6.97 -28.20
CA LEU A 244 -17.97 7.25 -29.23
C LEU A 244 -19.41 7.26 -28.70
N TRP A 245 -19.61 7.01 -27.40
CA TRP A 245 -20.91 7.21 -26.77
C TRP A 245 -21.29 8.69 -26.79
N LEU A 246 -22.61 8.97 -26.81
CA LEU A 246 -23.13 10.33 -26.86
C LEU A 246 -23.18 10.97 -25.47
N ASN A 247 -23.36 10.17 -24.43
CA ASN A 247 -23.45 10.61 -23.05
C ASN A 247 -22.06 10.87 -22.44
N ASN A 248 -21.81 12.08 -21.91
CA ASN A 248 -20.57 12.41 -21.19
C ASN A 248 -20.76 12.53 -19.66
N ASP A 249 -21.98 12.30 -19.16
CA ASP A 249 -22.30 12.38 -17.73
C ASP A 249 -22.11 11.03 -17.00
N CYS A 250 -21.68 10.00 -17.74
CA CYS A 250 -21.51 8.64 -17.25
C CYS A 250 -20.11 8.36 -16.67
N PHE A 251 -19.17 9.30 -16.69
CA PHE A 251 -17.85 9.14 -16.09
C PHE A 251 -17.50 10.29 -15.14
N ASP A 252 -16.55 10.02 -14.26
CA ASP A 252 -16.10 10.90 -13.18
C ASP A 252 -14.72 11.52 -13.47
N LEU A 253 -13.90 10.84 -14.29
CA LEU A 253 -12.53 11.23 -14.65
C LEU A 253 -12.29 11.09 -16.16
N VAL A 254 -11.27 11.79 -16.69
CA VAL A 254 -10.82 11.64 -18.08
C VAL A 254 -9.33 11.33 -18.15
N GLU A 255 -8.98 10.15 -18.66
CA GLU A 255 -7.58 9.82 -18.96
C GLU A 255 -7.11 10.55 -20.22
N VAL A 256 -6.35 11.63 -20.05
CA VAL A 256 -5.70 12.34 -21.17
C VAL A 256 -4.23 11.98 -21.35
N TRP A 257 -3.61 11.38 -20.34
CA TRP A 257 -2.20 10.96 -20.38
C TRP A 257 -2.10 9.44 -20.44
N ASN A 258 -2.29 8.87 -21.64
CA ASN A 258 -2.12 7.46 -21.89
C ASN A 258 -0.78 7.22 -22.63
N GLY A 259 0.19 6.61 -21.95
CA GLY A 259 1.55 6.39 -22.47
C GLY A 259 2.32 7.70 -22.74
N PRO A 260 3.34 7.68 -23.64
CA PRO A 260 4.04 8.89 -24.06
C PRO A 260 3.06 9.92 -24.66
N MET A 261 3.28 11.20 -24.37
CA MET A 261 2.42 12.28 -24.89
C MET A 261 2.44 12.30 -26.43
N ARG A 262 1.28 12.07 -27.04
CA ARG A 262 1.06 11.97 -28.50
C ARG A 262 -0.05 12.90 -28.96
N LYS A 263 -0.24 13.05 -30.28
CA LYS A 263 -1.33 13.86 -30.86
C LYS A 263 -2.71 13.48 -30.33
N VAL A 264 -2.97 12.17 -30.13
CA VAL A 264 -4.24 11.69 -29.57
C VAL A 264 -4.47 12.18 -28.13
N ASN A 265 -3.41 12.26 -27.32
CA ASN A 265 -3.45 12.80 -25.97
C ASN A 265 -3.75 14.31 -25.99
N ILE A 266 -3.10 15.08 -26.88
CA ILE A 266 -3.38 16.52 -27.07
C ILE A 266 -4.84 16.76 -27.51
N ASN A 267 -5.38 15.89 -28.35
CA ASN A 267 -6.80 15.93 -28.72
C ASN A 267 -7.69 15.61 -27.50
N GLY A 268 -7.29 14.67 -26.64
CA GLY A 268 -7.95 14.36 -25.37
C GLY A 268 -7.98 15.56 -24.43
N ILE A 269 -6.83 16.23 -24.23
CA ILE A 269 -6.72 17.47 -23.46
C ILE A 269 -7.64 18.55 -24.02
N SER A 270 -7.66 18.72 -25.35
CA SER A 270 -8.52 19.72 -26.01
C SER A 270 -10.01 19.42 -25.80
N TRP A 271 -10.39 18.15 -25.87
CA TRP A 271 -11.76 17.69 -25.62
C TRP A 271 -12.19 17.93 -24.17
N TRP A 272 -11.37 17.51 -23.20
CA TRP A 272 -11.58 17.78 -21.78
C TRP A 272 -11.65 19.29 -21.47
N HIS A 273 -10.76 20.09 -22.07
CA HIS A 273 -10.76 21.55 -21.88
C HIS A 273 -12.06 22.20 -22.38
N ASN A 274 -12.65 21.71 -23.46
CA ASN A 274 -13.94 22.21 -23.94
C ASN A 274 -15.07 21.85 -22.98
N MET A 275 -15.05 20.65 -22.39
CA MET A 275 -15.99 20.26 -21.34
C MET A 275 -15.93 21.22 -20.13
N LEU A 276 -14.71 21.63 -19.72
CA LEU A 276 -14.55 22.64 -18.67
C LEU A 276 -15.12 24.01 -19.07
N LYS A 277 -14.95 24.44 -20.32
CA LYS A 277 -15.53 25.70 -20.83
C LYS A 277 -17.05 25.67 -20.84
N GLU A 278 -17.64 24.50 -21.03
CA GLU A 278 -19.08 24.27 -20.96
C GLU A 278 -19.61 24.19 -19.52
N GLY A 279 -18.73 24.32 -18.52
CA GLY A 279 -19.06 24.39 -17.10
C GLY A 279 -18.96 23.06 -16.36
N GLN A 280 -18.54 21.99 -17.03
CA GLN A 280 -18.31 20.70 -16.37
C GLN A 280 -17.08 20.77 -15.45
N LYS A 281 -17.10 20.02 -14.35
CA LYS A 281 -16.02 19.96 -13.36
C LYS A 281 -15.52 18.53 -13.23
N ILE A 282 -14.80 18.08 -14.25
CA ILE A 282 -14.31 16.71 -14.37
C ILE A 282 -12.78 16.70 -14.20
N PRO A 283 -12.23 15.98 -13.20
CA PRO A 283 -10.79 15.83 -13.05
C PRO A 283 -10.16 14.98 -14.16
N LEU A 284 -8.82 15.05 -14.23
CA LEU A 284 -7.96 14.16 -15.01
C LEU A 284 -7.47 13.00 -14.16
#